data_AF-A0A015K1P3-F1
#
_entry.id   AF-A0A015K1P3-F1
#
_cell.length_a   1.000
_cell.length_b   1.000
_cell.length_c   1.000
_cell.angle_alpha   90.00
_cell.angle_beta   90.00
_cell.angle_gamma   90.00
#
_symmetry.space_group_name_H-M   'P 1'
#
loop_
_entity.id
_entity.type
_entity.pdbx_description
1 polymer ?
#
loop_
_entity_poly.entity_id
_entity_poly.type
_entity_poly.pdbx_seq_one_letter_code
_entity_poly.pdbx_strand_id
1 'polypeptide(L)'
;MSNSKQRPYEQENYPASPEIIYYDNRKFNYTVIQEGVYPLVVQLKFTEAPNYFPVPDNYIIKTTWGRSNNCQTIQCSIYYIEGNPHYLICFGNNFQHQVVSVQSTFDVSVELHNIITSNKKTAVSGVHLYGLQLKCIDKNRKSKPWALKLHDESSKTTQIRHAKGLAKCAQINFENSIQNYYNPKDHVVLKTLEFTVQNKDYYTTFGEKNPNK
;
A
#
# COMPACT_ATOMS: atom_id res chain seq x y z
N MET A 1 -30.32 25.34 -8.05
CA MET A 1 -28.92 25.51 -7.60
C MET A 1 -28.30 24.14 -7.48
N SER A 2 -27.39 23.79 -8.38
CA SER A 2 -26.76 22.46 -8.40
C SER A 2 -25.69 22.43 -7.30
N ASN A 3 -25.92 21.66 -6.23
CA ASN A 3 -24.89 21.37 -5.24
C ASN A 3 -23.87 20.44 -5.90
N SER A 4 -22.78 21.00 -6.43
CA SER A 4 -21.62 20.20 -6.80
C SER A 4 -21.06 19.56 -5.52
N LYS A 5 -21.32 18.25 -5.33
CA LYS A 5 -20.65 17.49 -4.28
C LYS A 5 -19.15 17.57 -4.54
N GLN A 6 -18.44 18.29 -3.68
CA GLN A 6 -16.99 18.38 -3.72
C GLN A 6 -16.41 16.96 -3.61
N ARG A 7 -15.49 16.61 -4.52
CA ARG A 7 -14.87 15.27 -4.50
C ARG A 7 -14.02 15.11 -3.24
N PRO A 8 -13.90 13.89 -2.69
CA PRO A 8 -13.02 13.66 -1.56
C PRO A 8 -11.57 14.02 -1.90
N TYR A 9 -10.86 14.66 -0.96
CA TYR A 9 -9.47 15.05 -1.15
C TYR A 9 -8.66 15.01 0.14
N GLU A 10 -7.33 14.90 -0.03
CA GLU A 10 -6.33 14.85 1.04
C GLU A 10 -5.60 16.20 1.08
N GLN A 11 -5.43 16.76 2.27
CA GLN A 11 -4.49 17.84 2.56
C GLN A 11 -3.37 17.24 3.42
N GLU A 12 -2.20 17.13 2.82
CA GLU A 12 -1.09 16.33 3.34
C GLU A 12 0.26 16.92 2.92
N ASN A 13 1.30 16.56 3.67
CA ASN A 13 2.71 16.76 3.31
C ASN A 13 3.49 15.48 3.64
N TYR A 14 2.88 14.33 3.37
CA TYR A 14 3.38 13.01 3.73
C TYR A 14 4.45 12.56 2.71
N PRO A 15 5.59 11.98 3.14
CA PRO A 15 5.91 11.53 4.50
C PRO A 15 6.63 12.56 5.39
N ALA A 16 6.82 13.81 4.94
CA ALA A 16 7.53 14.83 5.72
C ALA A 16 6.78 15.22 7.01
N SER A 17 5.44 15.14 7.01
CA SER A 17 4.60 15.19 8.20
C SER A 17 3.77 13.90 8.33
N PRO A 18 3.60 13.33 9.53
CA PRO A 18 2.73 12.17 9.75
C PRO A 18 1.23 12.55 9.75
N GLU A 19 0.91 13.85 9.73
CA GLU A 19 -0.46 14.35 9.80
C GLU A 19 -1.09 14.43 8.41
N ILE A 20 -2.31 13.90 8.30
CA ILE A 20 -3.09 13.91 7.06
C ILE A 20 -4.50 14.36 7.40
N ILE A 21 -5.00 15.36 6.68
CA ILE A 21 -6.40 15.78 6.79
C ILE A 21 -7.15 15.28 5.56
N TYR A 22 -8.24 14.55 5.78
CA TYR A 22 -9.09 14.05 4.71
C TYR A 22 -10.47 14.69 4.79
N TYR A 23 -10.90 15.21 3.66
CA TYR A 23 -12.23 15.79 3.48
C TYR A 23 -13.07 14.87 2.60
N ASP A 24 -14.17 14.39 3.15
CA ASP A 24 -15.29 13.75 2.43
C ASP A 24 -16.60 14.39 2.94
N ASN A 25 -17.69 13.63 3.11
CA ASN A 25 -18.90 14.06 3.79
C ASN A 25 -18.64 14.56 5.23
N ARG A 26 -17.50 14.20 5.81
CA ARG A 26 -16.99 14.71 7.09
C ARG A 26 -15.47 14.85 7.04
N LYS A 27 -14.93 15.68 7.93
CA LYS A 27 -13.49 15.84 8.13
C LYS A 27 -12.94 14.73 9.03
N PHE A 28 -11.85 14.12 8.61
CA PHE A 28 -11.03 13.22 9.41
C PHE A 28 -9.62 13.80 9.53
N ASN A 29 -9.04 13.71 10.72
CA ASN A 29 -7.63 13.99 10.94
C ASN A 29 -6.95 12.68 11.29
N TYR A 30 -5.85 12.40 10.62
CA TYR A 30 -5.05 11.22 10.83
C TYR A 30 -3.65 11.61 11.29
N THR A 31 -3.07 10.78 12.15
CA THR A 31 -1.64 10.81 12.46
C THR A 31 -1.09 9.40 12.25
N VAL A 32 -0.26 9.23 11.22
CA VAL A 32 0.41 7.95 10.94
C VAL A 32 1.47 7.70 12.00
N ILE A 33 1.29 6.66 12.80
CA ILE A 33 2.28 6.23 13.80
C ILE A 33 3.23 5.23 13.18
N GLN A 34 2.66 4.25 12.47
CA GLN A 34 3.40 3.22 11.78
C GLN A 34 2.72 2.92 10.44
N GLU A 35 3.44 3.15 9.35
CA GLU A 35 2.91 2.98 7.99
C GLU A 35 2.61 1.52 7.65
N GLY A 36 3.32 0.57 8.25
CA GLY A 36 3.20 -0.85 7.89
C GLY A 36 3.65 -1.15 6.46
N VAL A 37 3.53 -2.42 6.07
CA VAL A 37 3.93 -2.93 4.74
C VAL A 37 2.85 -3.80 4.16
N TYR A 38 2.71 -3.85 2.84
CA TYR A 38 1.82 -4.84 2.24
C TYR A 38 2.48 -6.22 2.32
N PRO A 39 1.75 -7.25 2.80
CA PRO A 39 2.21 -8.63 2.71
C PRO A 39 2.53 -9.03 1.26
N LEU A 40 3.21 -10.17 1.12
CA LEU A 40 3.41 -10.80 -0.18
C LEU A 40 2.06 -11.01 -0.88
N VAL A 41 2.05 -10.94 -2.22
CA VAL A 41 0.83 -11.02 -3.04
C VAL A 41 -0.03 -12.24 -2.69
N VAL A 42 0.57 -13.36 -2.32
CA VAL A 42 -0.12 -14.60 -1.93
C VAL A 42 -0.90 -14.51 -0.61
N GLN A 43 -0.54 -13.57 0.26
CA GLN A 43 -1.14 -13.33 1.58
C GLN A 43 -1.89 -12.00 1.66
N LEU A 44 -1.71 -11.11 0.67
CA LEU A 44 -2.31 -9.79 0.64
C LEU A 44 -3.84 -9.88 0.62
N LYS A 45 -4.48 -9.33 1.66
CA LYS A 45 -5.93 -9.18 1.73
C LYS A 45 -6.37 -7.79 1.27
N PHE A 46 -7.64 -7.71 0.90
CA PHE A 46 -8.28 -6.47 0.48
C PHE A 46 -9.56 -6.26 1.30
N THR A 47 -9.96 -5.00 1.48
CA THR A 47 -11.28 -4.66 2.03
C THR A 47 -12.39 -5.09 1.07
N GLU A 48 -13.60 -5.26 1.60
CA GLU A 48 -14.78 -5.64 0.82
C GLU A 48 -15.30 -4.51 -0.08
N ALA A 49 -16.23 -4.87 -0.98
CA ALA A 49 -16.93 -3.95 -1.87
C ALA A 49 -17.58 -2.76 -1.10
N PRO A 50 -17.75 -1.58 -1.74
CA PRO A 50 -17.56 -1.30 -3.16
C PRO A 50 -16.10 -1.01 -3.56
N ASN A 51 -15.20 -0.80 -2.60
CA ASN A 51 -13.83 -0.38 -2.85
C ASN A 51 -12.84 -1.36 -2.21
N TYR A 52 -12.00 -1.98 -3.04
CA TYR A 52 -10.99 -2.96 -2.61
C TYR A 52 -9.66 -2.26 -2.28
N PHE A 53 -9.43 -1.94 -1.02
CA PHE A 53 -8.19 -1.36 -0.53
C PHE A 53 -7.27 -2.46 0.00
N PRO A 54 -5.97 -2.48 -0.36
CA PRO A 54 -5.02 -3.45 0.17
C PRO A 54 -4.80 -3.24 1.68
N VAL A 55 -4.77 -4.34 2.43
CA VAL A 55 -4.65 -4.32 3.89
C VAL A 55 -3.18 -4.47 4.30
N PRO A 56 -2.55 -3.44 4.90
CA PRO A 56 -1.16 -3.51 5.34
C PRO A 56 -1.01 -4.33 6.63
N ASP A 57 0.18 -4.90 6.82
CA ASP A 57 0.65 -5.50 8.05
C ASP A 57 1.46 -4.50 8.89
N ASN A 58 1.46 -4.68 10.22
CA ASN A 58 2.13 -3.83 11.19
C ASN A 58 1.82 -2.33 10.99
N TYR A 59 0.55 -2.02 10.78
CA TYR A 59 0.06 -0.67 10.51
C TYR A 59 -0.60 -0.08 11.75
N ILE A 60 -0.28 1.17 12.10
CA ILE A 60 -0.85 1.89 13.24
C ILE A 60 -1.14 3.34 12.83
N ILE A 61 -2.37 3.78 13.03
CA ILE A 61 -2.82 5.14 12.75
C ILE A 61 -3.71 5.66 13.87
N LYS A 62 -3.54 6.92 14.24
CA LYS A 62 -4.52 7.64 15.05
C LYS A 62 -5.51 8.35 14.14
N THR A 63 -6.79 8.24 14.48
CA THR A 63 -7.87 8.84 13.70
C THR A 63 -8.75 9.66 14.63
N THR A 64 -8.97 10.92 14.28
CA THR A 64 -9.85 11.84 14.98
C THR A 64 -10.94 12.37 14.05
N TRP A 65 -12.19 12.26 14.49
CA TRP A 65 -13.35 12.81 13.76
C TRP A 65 -14.39 13.38 14.72
N GLY A 66 -15.28 14.22 14.19
CA GLY A 66 -16.33 14.88 14.98
C GLY A 66 -16.23 16.40 14.92
N ARG A 67 -16.96 17.08 15.80
CA ARG A 67 -17.00 18.55 15.89
C ARG A 67 -16.83 18.98 17.34
N SER A 68 -15.98 19.99 17.56
CA SER A 68 -15.70 20.61 18.87
C SER A 68 -15.57 19.55 20.00
N ASN A 69 -16.42 19.64 21.02
CA ASN A 69 -16.33 18.82 22.22
C ASN A 69 -16.76 17.36 22.00
N ASN A 70 -17.30 17.03 20.82
CA ASN A 70 -17.71 15.69 20.44
C ASN A 70 -16.72 15.01 19.47
N CYS A 71 -15.47 15.50 19.43
CA CYS A 71 -14.40 14.82 18.72
C CYS A 71 -14.07 13.49 19.42
N GLN A 72 -14.00 12.43 18.63
CA GLN A 72 -13.54 11.13 19.07
C GLN A 72 -12.18 10.87 18.44
N THR A 73 -11.26 10.37 19.26
CA THR A 73 -9.92 9.96 18.83
C THR A 73 -9.74 8.50 19.19
N ILE A 74 -9.30 7.72 18.22
CA ILE A 74 -9.00 6.31 18.38
C ILE A 74 -7.61 6.02 17.82
N GLN A 75 -7.06 4.88 18.21
CA GLN A 75 -5.88 4.30 17.57
C GLN A 75 -6.28 2.99 16.90
N CYS A 76 -6.11 2.93 15.59
CA CYS A 76 -6.38 1.75 14.78
C CYS A 76 -5.06 1.03 14.50
N SER A 77 -5.06 -0.29 14.64
CA SER A 77 -3.90 -1.14 14.38
C SER A 77 -4.30 -2.35 13.53
N ILE A 78 -3.44 -2.73 12.59
CA ILE A 78 -3.58 -3.94 11.80
C ILE A 78 -2.30 -4.76 11.89
N TYR A 79 -2.44 -6.03 12.23
CA TYR A 79 -1.35 -7.00 12.29
C TYR A 79 -1.80 -8.32 11.68
N TYR A 80 -0.90 -9.03 11.00
CA TYR A 80 -1.17 -10.33 10.43
C TYR A 80 -0.72 -11.45 11.38
N ILE A 81 -1.63 -12.39 11.67
CA ILE A 81 -1.33 -13.63 12.38
C ILE A 81 -1.68 -14.78 11.44
N GLU A 82 -0.71 -15.66 11.19
CA GLU A 82 -0.89 -16.85 10.33
C GLU A 82 -1.49 -16.52 8.95
N GLY A 83 -1.15 -15.34 8.40
CA GLY A 83 -1.62 -14.89 7.08
C GLY A 83 -3.00 -14.23 7.07
N ASN A 84 -3.63 -14.01 8.24
CA ASN A 84 -4.90 -13.31 8.36
C ASN A 84 -4.75 -11.96 9.09
N PRO A 85 -5.38 -10.89 8.60
CA PRO A 85 -5.34 -9.59 9.25
C PRO A 85 -6.25 -9.59 10.49
N HIS A 86 -5.71 -9.06 11.58
CA HIS A 86 -6.44 -8.74 12.79
C HIS A 86 -6.57 -7.22 12.87
N TYR A 87 -7.81 -6.77 13.02
CA TYR A 87 -8.20 -5.38 13.06
C TYR A 87 -8.46 -5.00 14.51
N LEU A 88 -7.66 -4.10 15.06
CA LEU A 88 -7.75 -3.62 16.45
C LEU A 88 -8.04 -2.12 16.48
N ILE A 89 -9.05 -1.71 17.26
CA ILE A 89 -9.25 -0.30 17.62
C ILE A 89 -9.12 -0.14 19.12
N CYS A 90 -8.21 0.72 19.55
CA CYS A 90 -8.11 1.19 20.93
C CYS A 90 -8.75 2.58 21.08
N PHE A 91 -9.52 2.78 22.14
CA PHE A 91 -10.30 4.00 22.38
C PHE A 91 -10.48 4.30 23.87
N GLY A 92 -11.10 5.45 24.17
CA GLY A 92 -11.23 5.97 25.54
C GLY A 92 -10.00 6.74 26.01
N ASN A 93 -10.00 7.15 27.28
CA ASN A 93 -8.88 7.87 27.87
C ASN A 93 -7.62 7.00 27.80
N ASN A 94 -6.54 7.57 27.25
CA ASN A 94 -5.26 6.88 27.03
C ASN A 94 -5.37 5.54 26.27
N PHE A 95 -6.41 5.36 25.44
CA PHE A 95 -6.64 4.15 24.65
C PHE A 95 -6.79 2.86 25.48
N GLN A 96 -7.36 2.97 26.69
CA GLN A 96 -7.49 1.86 27.64
C GLN A 96 -8.49 0.76 27.23
N HIS A 97 -9.42 1.04 26.31
CA HIS A 97 -10.40 0.07 25.83
C HIS A 97 -10.04 -0.39 24.43
N GLN A 98 -10.40 -1.64 24.09
CA GLN A 98 -10.12 -2.22 22.79
C GLN A 98 -11.29 -3.02 22.23
N VAL A 99 -11.40 -3.05 20.91
CA VAL A 99 -12.24 -3.97 20.13
C VAL A 99 -11.40 -4.61 19.03
N VAL A 100 -11.63 -5.90 18.77
CA VAL A 100 -10.82 -6.69 17.83
C VAL A 100 -11.73 -7.53 16.94
N SER A 101 -11.45 -7.56 15.64
CA SER A 101 -12.05 -8.53 14.72
C SER A 101 -11.00 -9.12 13.78
N VAL A 102 -11.24 -10.35 13.37
CA VAL A 102 -10.48 -11.06 12.32
C VAL A 102 -11.23 -11.09 10.99
N GLN A 103 -12.48 -10.62 10.98
CA GLN A 103 -13.35 -10.69 9.80
C GLN A 103 -13.10 -9.48 8.90
N SER A 104 -13.36 -8.27 9.38
CA SER A 104 -13.18 -7.05 8.59
C SER A 104 -13.02 -5.79 9.44
N THR A 105 -12.59 -4.71 8.80
CA THR A 105 -12.64 -3.37 9.40
C THR A 105 -14.06 -2.90 9.71
N PHE A 106 -15.07 -3.41 8.98
CA PHE A 106 -16.48 -3.05 9.18
C PHE A 106 -16.99 -3.60 10.51
N ASP A 107 -16.69 -4.86 10.83
CA ASP A 107 -17.15 -5.51 12.06
C ASP A 107 -16.63 -4.77 13.29
N VAL A 108 -15.34 -4.41 13.31
CA VAL A 108 -14.75 -3.60 14.39
C VAL A 108 -15.41 -2.23 14.48
N SER A 109 -15.75 -1.62 13.34
CA SER A 109 -16.41 -0.30 13.33
C SER A 109 -17.82 -0.34 13.89
N VAL A 110 -18.56 -1.44 13.66
CA VAL A 110 -19.90 -1.67 14.23
C VAL A 110 -19.81 -1.92 15.72
N GLU A 111 -18.88 -2.77 16.15
CA GLU A 111 -18.66 -3.05 17.57
C GLU A 111 -18.27 -1.79 18.34
N LEU A 112 -17.32 -1.02 17.81
CA LEU A 112 -16.97 0.30 18.34
C LEU A 112 -18.22 1.18 18.44
N HIS A 113 -18.97 1.33 17.33
CA HIS A 113 -20.17 2.18 17.29
C HIS A 113 -21.19 1.81 18.37
N ASN A 114 -21.43 0.52 18.59
CA ASN A 114 -22.35 0.04 19.61
C ASN A 114 -21.90 0.43 21.03
N ILE A 115 -20.59 0.48 21.28
CA ILE A 115 -20.03 0.86 22.58
C ILE A 115 -20.05 2.38 22.79
N ILE A 116 -19.51 3.15 21.83
CA ILE A 116 -19.30 4.60 22.00
C ILE A 116 -20.51 5.45 21.61
N THR A 117 -21.41 4.91 20.79
CA THR A 117 -22.44 5.72 20.13
C THR A 117 -23.73 4.94 19.84
N SER A 118 -24.25 4.24 20.85
CA SER A 118 -25.51 3.47 20.77
C SER A 118 -26.71 4.28 20.23
N ASN A 119 -26.68 5.63 20.32
CA ASN A 119 -27.78 6.52 19.95
C ASN A 119 -27.66 7.19 18.57
N LYS A 120 -26.60 6.98 17.77
CA LYS A 120 -26.48 7.57 16.42
C LYS A 120 -26.88 6.57 15.32
N LYS A 121 -27.56 7.07 14.28
CA LYS A 121 -28.16 6.27 13.20
C LYS A 121 -27.16 5.48 12.32
N THR A 122 -25.90 5.89 12.24
CA THR A 122 -24.94 5.23 11.32
C THR A 122 -23.53 5.21 11.87
N ALA A 123 -22.93 4.02 11.86
CA ALA A 123 -21.54 3.79 12.18
C ALA A 123 -20.60 4.52 11.22
N VAL A 124 -19.41 4.85 11.70
CA VAL A 124 -18.32 5.32 10.81
C VAL A 124 -17.78 4.13 10.05
N SER A 125 -17.56 4.29 8.75
CA SER A 125 -16.96 3.24 7.92
C SER A 125 -15.59 2.81 8.47
N GLY A 126 -15.40 1.50 8.65
CA GLY A 126 -14.11 0.92 9.05
C GLY A 126 -12.95 1.39 8.19
N VAL A 127 -13.10 1.40 6.86
CA VAL A 127 -12.09 1.94 5.93
C VAL A 127 -11.62 3.34 6.34
N HIS A 128 -12.56 4.23 6.67
CA HIS A 128 -12.24 5.59 7.11
C HIS A 128 -11.63 5.63 8.51
N LEU A 129 -12.07 4.79 9.44
CA LEU A 129 -11.43 4.70 10.76
C LEU A 129 -9.95 4.29 10.65
N TYR A 130 -9.64 3.36 9.75
CA TYR A 130 -8.28 2.90 9.49
C TYR A 130 -7.52 3.76 8.47
N GLY A 131 -8.15 4.74 7.82
CA GLY A 131 -7.51 5.54 6.77
C GLY A 131 -6.99 4.72 5.58
N LEU A 132 -7.59 3.57 5.27
CA LEU A 132 -7.12 2.68 4.19
C LEU A 132 -7.31 3.29 2.79
N GLN A 133 -8.18 4.29 2.67
CA GLN A 133 -8.42 5.04 1.44
C GLN A 133 -7.35 6.12 1.14
N LEU A 134 -6.45 6.39 2.08
CA LEU A 134 -5.44 7.47 1.97
C LEU A 134 -4.40 7.13 0.89
N LYS A 135 -4.45 7.87 -0.22
CA LYS A 135 -3.60 7.66 -1.39
C LYS A 135 -2.16 8.07 -1.15
N CYS A 136 -1.91 9.11 -0.35
CA CYS A 136 -0.54 9.52 0.00
C CYS A 136 0.24 8.39 0.68
N ILE A 137 -0.38 7.64 1.59
CA ILE A 137 0.24 6.49 2.26
C ILE A 137 0.50 5.37 1.25
N ASP A 138 -0.48 5.01 0.41
CA ASP A 138 -0.30 3.96 -0.60
C ASP A 138 0.81 4.30 -1.61
N LYS A 139 0.89 5.56 -2.04
CA LYS A 139 1.98 6.06 -2.90
C LYS A 139 3.34 5.91 -2.21
N ASN A 140 3.45 6.27 -0.94
CA ASN A 140 4.70 6.18 -0.19
C ASN A 140 5.15 4.74 0.05
N ARG A 141 4.21 3.82 0.33
CA ARG A 141 4.52 2.38 0.43
C ARG A 141 5.03 1.79 -0.89
N LYS A 142 4.43 2.21 -2.01
CA LYS A 142 4.81 1.75 -3.35
C LYS A 142 6.10 2.39 -3.87
N SER A 143 6.40 3.62 -3.45
CA SER A 143 7.62 4.34 -3.85
C SER A 143 8.84 3.88 -3.06
N LYS A 144 8.66 3.34 -1.85
CA LYS A 144 9.72 2.67 -1.10
C LYS A 144 10.10 1.38 -1.84
N PRO A 145 11.35 1.27 -2.35
CA PRO A 145 11.86 -0.03 -2.74
C PRO A 145 11.75 -0.92 -1.52
N TRP A 146 11.14 -2.10 -1.66
CA TRP A 146 11.28 -3.17 -0.66
C TRP A 146 12.75 -3.20 -0.28
N ALA A 147 13.09 -3.12 1.01
CA ALA A 147 14.47 -3.22 1.44
C ALA A 147 14.99 -4.59 0.99
N LEU A 148 15.59 -4.62 -0.19
CA LEU A 148 16.15 -5.82 -0.76
C LEU A 148 17.31 -6.17 0.15
N LYS A 149 17.35 -7.43 0.58
CA LYS A 149 18.55 -7.97 1.21
C LYS A 149 19.77 -7.62 0.36
N LEU A 150 20.91 -7.41 1.00
CA LEU A 150 22.16 -7.28 0.24
C LEU A 150 22.31 -8.50 -0.66
N HIS A 151 22.95 -8.31 -1.82
CA HIS A 151 23.05 -9.37 -2.82
C HIS A 151 23.69 -10.64 -2.24
N ASP A 152 24.75 -10.48 -1.43
CA ASP A 152 25.43 -11.55 -0.69
C ASP A 152 24.56 -12.25 0.37
N GLU A 153 23.57 -11.56 0.94
CA GLU A 153 22.63 -12.11 1.93
C GLU A 153 21.46 -12.87 1.27
N SER A 154 21.32 -12.78 -0.05
CA SER A 154 20.27 -13.42 -0.82
C SER A 154 20.73 -14.78 -1.37
N SER A 155 19.81 -15.76 -1.43
CA SER A 155 20.14 -17.08 -1.98
C SER A 155 20.54 -16.97 -3.46
N LYS A 156 21.40 -17.87 -3.95
CA LYS A 156 21.80 -17.92 -5.37
C LYS A 156 20.59 -17.95 -6.31
N THR A 157 19.53 -18.67 -5.94
CA THR A 157 18.28 -18.73 -6.72
C THR A 157 17.57 -17.37 -6.77
N THR A 158 17.52 -16.66 -5.64
CA THR A 158 16.95 -15.30 -5.57
C THR A 158 17.77 -14.32 -6.40
N GLN A 159 19.11 -14.37 -6.30
CA GLN A 159 20.01 -13.56 -7.12
C GLN A 159 19.76 -13.76 -8.63
N ILE A 160 19.64 -15.03 -9.08
CA ILE A 160 19.34 -15.35 -10.48
C ILE A 160 17.95 -14.83 -10.88
N ARG A 161 16.95 -14.95 -9.99
CA ARG A 161 15.60 -14.44 -10.24
C ARG A 161 15.60 -12.93 -10.42
N HIS A 162 16.33 -12.21 -9.57
CA HIS A 162 16.47 -10.75 -9.66
C HIS A 162 17.15 -10.34 -10.97
N ALA A 163 18.25 -11.01 -11.33
CA ALA A 163 18.95 -10.75 -12.58
C ALA A 163 18.07 -10.97 -13.82
N LYS A 164 17.34 -12.08 -13.86
CA LYS A 164 16.37 -12.37 -14.94
C LYS A 164 15.23 -11.35 -14.98
N GLY A 165 14.75 -10.92 -13.81
CA GLY A 165 13.73 -9.89 -13.69
C GLY A 165 14.19 -8.56 -14.27
N LEU A 166 15.39 -8.11 -13.89
CA LEU A 166 16.00 -6.88 -14.42
C LEU A 166 16.20 -6.97 -15.94
N ALA A 167 16.71 -8.09 -16.45
CA ALA A 167 16.88 -8.32 -17.87
C ALA A 167 15.56 -8.19 -18.65
N LYS A 168 14.48 -8.79 -18.14
CA LYS A 168 13.15 -8.66 -18.73
C LYS A 168 12.64 -7.21 -18.72
N CYS A 169 12.84 -6.49 -17.61
CA CYS A 169 12.45 -5.08 -17.53
C CYS A 169 13.23 -4.21 -18.52
N ALA A 170 14.55 -4.43 -18.65
CA ALA A 170 15.39 -3.72 -19.61
C ALA A 170 14.94 -3.97 -21.06
N GLN A 171 14.61 -5.22 -21.40
CA GLN A 171 14.06 -5.58 -22.71
C GLN A 171 12.75 -4.83 -23.00
N ILE A 172 11.77 -4.90 -22.09
CA ILE A 172 10.47 -4.23 -22.26
C ILE A 172 10.64 -2.71 -22.41
N ASN A 173 11.49 -2.11 -21.58
CA ASN A 173 11.75 -0.67 -21.64
C ASN A 173 12.43 -0.27 -22.96
N PHE A 174 13.38 -1.08 -23.43
CA PHE A 174 14.02 -0.89 -24.73
C PHE A 174 12.97 -0.95 -25.85
N GLU A 175 12.18 -2.03 -25.93
CA GLU A 175 11.14 -2.22 -26.95
C GLU A 175 10.13 -1.05 -26.97
N ASN A 176 9.67 -0.61 -25.80
CA ASN A 176 8.75 0.52 -25.69
C ASN A 176 9.38 1.86 -26.14
N SER A 177 10.69 2.02 -25.99
CA SER A 177 11.40 3.25 -26.34
C SER A 177 11.70 3.37 -27.84
N ILE A 178 11.76 2.27 -28.60
CA ILE A 178 12.16 2.25 -30.03
C ILE A 178 11.36 3.28 -30.84
N GLN A 179 10.05 3.31 -30.66
CA GLN A 179 9.11 4.20 -31.36
C GLN A 179 9.36 5.70 -31.13
N ASN A 180 10.10 6.08 -30.09
CA ASN A 180 10.46 7.48 -29.83
C ASN A 180 11.75 7.91 -30.56
N TYR A 181 12.55 6.95 -31.06
CA TYR A 181 13.89 7.22 -31.61
C TYR A 181 14.11 6.70 -33.03
N TYR A 182 13.36 5.70 -33.47
CA TYR A 182 13.55 5.02 -34.75
C TYR A 182 12.26 4.97 -35.57
N ASN A 183 12.39 4.80 -36.89
CA ASN A 183 11.24 4.60 -37.75
C ASN A 183 10.61 3.23 -37.46
N PRO A 184 9.27 3.08 -37.47
CA PRO A 184 8.62 1.78 -37.28
C PRO A 184 9.02 0.69 -38.28
N LYS A 185 9.61 1.06 -39.43
CA LYS A 185 10.14 0.11 -40.43
C LYS A 185 11.55 -0.40 -40.10
N ASP A 186 12.27 0.26 -39.19
CA ASP A 186 13.63 -0.11 -38.83
C ASP A 186 13.61 -1.33 -37.89
N HIS A 187 14.46 -2.32 -38.17
CA HIS A 187 14.58 -3.52 -37.34
C HIS A 187 15.58 -3.29 -36.20
N VAL A 188 15.07 -2.84 -35.06
CA VAL A 188 15.85 -2.52 -33.86
C VAL A 188 15.68 -3.62 -32.80
N VAL A 189 16.79 -4.22 -32.35
CA VAL A 189 16.78 -5.33 -31.40
C VAL A 189 17.87 -5.16 -30.35
N LEU A 190 17.52 -5.39 -29.08
CA LEU A 190 18.46 -5.50 -27.97
C LEU A 190 19.14 -6.87 -28.05
N LYS A 191 20.45 -6.93 -28.30
CA LYS A 191 21.16 -8.22 -28.47
C LYS A 191 21.56 -8.84 -27.13
N THR A 192 22.16 -8.03 -26.26
CA THR A 192 22.73 -8.47 -24.99
C THR A 192 22.54 -7.41 -23.92
N LEU A 193 22.35 -7.87 -22.69
CA LEU A 193 22.44 -7.06 -21.48
C LEU A 193 23.47 -7.69 -20.55
N GLU A 194 24.47 -6.88 -20.21
CA GLU A 194 25.55 -7.21 -19.31
C GLU A 194 25.54 -6.23 -18.15
N PHE A 195 25.62 -6.75 -16.92
CA PHE A 195 25.69 -5.92 -15.73
C PHE A 195 26.34 -6.69 -14.58
N THR A 196 26.95 -5.94 -13.67
CA THR A 196 27.60 -6.49 -12.48
C THR A 196 26.79 -6.10 -11.24
N VAL A 197 26.63 -7.05 -10.33
CA VAL A 197 26.17 -6.75 -8.96
C VAL A 197 27.27 -7.16 -8.01
N GLN A 198 27.86 -6.19 -7.32
CA GLN A 198 29.08 -6.35 -6.52
C GLN A 198 30.23 -6.93 -7.35
N ASN A 199 30.63 -8.18 -7.11
CA ASN A 199 31.74 -8.85 -7.81
C ASN A 199 31.25 -9.98 -8.74
N LYS A 200 29.97 -9.95 -9.12
CA LYS A 200 29.36 -10.99 -9.94
C LYS A 200 28.73 -10.41 -11.20
N ASP A 201 29.22 -10.91 -12.33
CA ASP A 201 28.73 -10.52 -13.64
C ASP A 201 27.52 -11.36 -14.05
N TYR A 202 26.56 -10.67 -14.66
CA TYR A 202 25.35 -11.24 -15.23
C TYR A 202 25.31 -10.93 -16.71
N TYR A 203 25.04 -11.96 -17.50
CA TYR A 203 24.98 -11.90 -18.95
C TYR A 203 23.64 -12.47 -19.42
N THR A 204 22.88 -11.70 -20.20
CA THR A 204 21.64 -12.15 -20.85
C THR A 204 21.66 -11.79 -22.32
N THR A 205 21.46 -12.78 -23.19
CA THR A 205 21.21 -12.60 -24.62
C THR A 205 19.71 -12.59 -24.89
N PHE A 206 19.26 -11.68 -25.75
CA PHE A 206 17.88 -11.66 -26.25
C PHE A 206 17.91 -11.94 -27.75
N GLY A 207 17.13 -12.93 -28.18
CA GLY A 207 17.12 -13.45 -29.56
C GLY A 207 17.21 -14.97 -29.63
N GLU A 208 16.80 -15.55 -30.76
CA GLU A 208 16.79 -16.99 -30.96
C GLU A 208 18.19 -17.61 -30.86
N LYS A 209 18.29 -18.71 -30.12
CA LYS A 209 19.40 -19.65 -30.28
C LYS A 209 19.33 -20.18 -31.72
N ASN A 210 20.38 -19.97 -32.50
CA ASN A 210 20.58 -20.76 -33.72
C ASN A 210 20.48 -22.25 -33.33
N PRO A 211 19.60 -23.06 -33.98
CA PRO A 211 19.48 -24.49 -33.69
C PRO A 211 20.67 -25.34 -34.15
N ASN A 212 21.73 -24.75 -34.72
CA ASN A 212 22.88 -25.48 -35.23
C ASN A 212 24.14 -25.14 -34.43
N LYS A 213 24.36 -25.88 -33.34
CA LYS A 213 25.69 -26.16 -32.79
C LYS A 213 25.70 -27.50 -32.09
#